data_AF-A0A8T5DM17-F1
#
_entry.id   AF-A0A8T5DM17-F1
#
_cell.length_a   1.000
_cell.length_b   1.000
_cell.length_c   1.000
_cell.angle_alpha   90.00
_cell.angle_beta   90.00
_cell.angle_gamma   90.00
#
_symmetry.space_group_name_H-M   'P 1'
#
loop_
_entity.id
_entity.type
_entity.pdbx_description
1 polymer ?
#
loop_
_entity_poly.entity_id
_entity_poly.type
_entity_poly.pdbx_seq_one_letter_code
_entity_poly.pdbx_strand_id
1 'polypeptide(L)'
;MALEIVKVNCIICGTEYETKKNRDYRIRIESGLFYCDKKCTWSDKAKKMRYNHQAKIMKEKYGYENAWQFPTSIKKIQEKRNETEITDKKIKTFQRRYGVDNAQQIPEVKDRTMKTNLKKYGATAYVNSNEYKKIRMDFINSEYGVDYYTQTDEFKRKAKQTIIEKYGREDYFKFGTKEFRDRMVELYGVENPMHHPEFAEKALDGYSGYYNTNKFYTMPSGKRIRIQGYENKTLDNLFQSGYSENDILYKKSDMPEIWYNYEGKKRRYYPDFYIPGDNLIIETKGTYTLEFDKEKNNLKFEATKSLGFDFKLDVY
;
A
#
# COMPACT_ATOMS: atom_id res chain seq x y z
N MET A 1 47.83 39.02 -38.33
CA MET A 1 46.85 40.12 -38.17
C MET A 1 46.59 40.32 -36.69
N ALA A 2 46.76 41.54 -36.17
CA ALA A 2 46.41 41.86 -34.79
C ALA A 2 44.89 41.69 -34.59
N LEU A 3 44.48 41.02 -33.51
CA LEU A 3 43.06 40.84 -33.21
C LEU A 3 42.48 42.17 -32.71
N GLU A 4 41.41 42.64 -33.35
CA GLU A 4 40.66 43.84 -32.95
C GLU A 4 40.13 43.70 -31.51
N ILE A 5 40.27 44.76 -30.71
CA ILE A 5 39.80 44.83 -29.32
C ILE A 5 38.44 45.52 -29.30
N VAL A 6 37.51 44.98 -28.51
CA VAL A 6 36.16 45.52 -28.33
C VAL A 6 35.75 45.52 -26.86
N LYS A 7 34.88 46.46 -26.50
CA LYS A 7 34.29 46.58 -25.17
C LYS A 7 32.97 45.81 -25.09
N VAL A 8 32.80 45.03 -24.02
CA VAL A 8 31.59 44.25 -23.75
C VAL A 8 31.23 44.34 -22.26
N ASN A 9 29.94 44.15 -21.95
CA ASN A 9 29.45 44.17 -20.57
C ASN A 9 29.28 42.76 -20.01
N CYS A 10 29.68 42.55 -18.77
CA CYS A 10 29.43 41.29 -18.09
C CYS A 10 27.93 41.09 -17.77
N ILE A 11 27.36 39.96 -18.18
CA ILE A 11 25.94 39.64 -17.94
C ILE A 11 25.61 39.38 -16.45
N ILE A 12 26.63 39.20 -15.61
CA ILE A 12 26.46 38.88 -14.18
C ILE A 12 26.56 40.13 -13.31
N CYS A 13 27.59 40.95 -13.51
CA CYS A 13 27.86 42.12 -12.66
C CYS A 13 27.77 43.47 -13.38
N GLY A 14 27.55 43.49 -14.70
CA GLY A 14 27.41 44.72 -15.50
C GLY A 14 28.73 45.43 -15.83
N THR A 15 29.87 44.98 -15.31
CA THR A 15 31.18 45.60 -15.55
C THR A 15 31.55 45.56 -17.03
N GLU A 16 31.91 46.73 -17.58
CA GLU A 16 32.49 46.87 -18.92
C GLU A 16 33.95 46.38 -18.91
N TYR A 17 34.33 45.55 -19.87
CA TYR A 17 35.71 45.09 -20.02
C TYR A 17 36.07 44.89 -21.50
N GLU A 18 37.36 44.92 -21.80
CA GLU A 18 37.89 44.74 -23.15
C GLU A 18 38.17 43.26 -23.45
N THR A 19 37.78 42.81 -24.64
CA THR A 19 38.07 41.47 -25.15
C THR A 19 38.51 41.52 -26.61
N LYS A 20 39.31 40.54 -27.04
CA LYS A 20 39.76 40.42 -28.44
C LYS A 20 38.69 39.72 -29.28
N LYS A 21 38.48 40.13 -30.54
CA LYS A 21 37.59 39.45 -31.52
C LYS A 21 38.16 38.10 -32.00
N ASN A 22 38.36 37.18 -31.06
CA ASN A 22 38.80 35.81 -31.29
C ASN A 22 37.61 34.84 -31.49
N ARG A 23 37.89 33.54 -31.60
CA ARG A 23 36.85 32.50 -31.74
C ARG A 23 35.85 32.52 -30.59
N ASP A 24 36.31 32.70 -29.36
CA ASP A 24 35.45 32.73 -28.17
C ASP A 24 34.50 33.93 -28.18
N TYR A 25 34.97 35.10 -28.63
CA TYR A 25 34.12 36.27 -28.82
C TYR A 25 32.99 35.99 -29.82
N ARG A 26 33.32 35.34 -30.95
CA ARG A 26 32.31 35.00 -31.98
C ARG A 26 31.27 34.01 -31.46
N ILE A 27 31.65 33.02 -30.67
CA ILE A 27 30.70 32.09 -30.03
C ILE A 27 29.82 32.83 -29.01
N ARG A 28 30.41 33.76 -28.26
CA ARG A 28 29.70 34.51 -27.22
C ARG A 28 28.73 35.55 -27.77
N ILE A 29 28.97 36.11 -28.96
CA ILE A 29 28.07 37.08 -29.58
C ILE A 29 26.69 36.47 -29.89
N GLU A 30 26.66 35.22 -30.35
CA GLU A 30 25.42 34.50 -30.65
C GLU A 30 24.61 34.18 -29.38
N SER A 31 25.31 33.97 -28.26
CA SER A 31 24.69 33.68 -26.96
C SER A 31 24.39 34.93 -26.12
N GLY A 32 25.06 36.05 -26.37
CA GLY A 32 25.06 37.23 -25.50
C GLY A 32 25.75 37.03 -24.15
N LEU A 33 26.42 35.89 -23.91
CA LEU A 33 26.95 35.52 -22.60
C LEU A 33 28.41 35.92 -22.41
N PHE A 34 28.61 37.16 -21.97
CA PHE A 34 29.93 37.75 -21.65
C PHE A 34 30.18 37.80 -20.13
N TYR A 35 31.41 37.48 -19.71
CA TYR A 35 31.82 37.42 -18.31
C TYR A 35 33.18 38.12 -18.13
N CYS A 36 33.26 39.07 -17.20
CA CYS A 36 34.49 39.84 -16.97
C CYS A 36 35.62 39.02 -16.32
N ASP A 37 35.28 37.98 -15.55
CA ASP A 37 36.26 37.14 -14.85
C ASP A 37 35.78 35.70 -14.61
N LYS A 38 36.65 34.89 -13.98
CA LYS A 38 36.33 33.51 -13.58
C LYS A 38 35.19 33.45 -12.58
N LYS A 39 35.09 34.40 -11.64
CA LYS A 39 34.05 34.43 -10.61
C LYS A 39 32.67 34.57 -11.24
N CYS A 40 32.51 35.50 -12.19
CA CYS A 40 31.27 35.68 -12.94
C CYS A 40 30.98 34.48 -13.84
N THR A 41 32.01 33.95 -14.51
CA THR A 41 31.88 32.76 -15.38
C THR A 41 31.35 31.53 -14.62
N TRP A 42 31.80 31.31 -13.39
CA TRP A 42 31.46 30.11 -12.60
C TRP A 42 30.36 30.34 -11.55
N SER A 43 29.75 31.52 -11.52
CA SER A 43 28.56 31.77 -10.70
C SER A 43 27.39 30.86 -11.08
N ASP A 44 26.54 30.50 -10.11
CA ASP A 44 25.40 29.62 -10.38
C ASP A 44 24.39 30.23 -11.35
N LYS A 45 24.24 31.57 -11.31
CA LYS A 45 23.46 32.34 -12.29
C LYS A 45 24.03 32.16 -13.70
N ALA A 46 25.35 32.27 -13.88
CA ALA A 46 25.99 32.06 -15.18
C ALA A 46 25.89 30.61 -15.68
N LYS A 47 26.03 29.61 -14.78
CA LYS A 47 25.84 28.19 -15.13
C LYS A 47 24.43 27.94 -15.64
N LYS A 48 23.41 28.46 -14.94
CA LYS A 48 22.00 28.33 -15.34
C LYS A 48 21.72 28.98 -16.69
N MET A 49 22.26 30.18 -16.93
CA MET A 49 22.14 30.86 -18.23
C MET A 49 22.74 30.04 -19.38
N ARG A 50 23.95 29.49 -19.20
CA ARG A 50 24.56 28.62 -20.23
C ARG A 50 23.76 27.36 -20.47
N TYR A 51 23.29 26.71 -19.40
CA TYR A 51 22.45 25.52 -19.52
C TYR A 51 21.17 25.82 -20.32
N ASN A 52 20.47 26.90 -19.98
CA ASN A 52 19.24 27.31 -20.68
C ASN A 52 19.50 27.65 -22.15
N HIS A 53 20.59 28.36 -22.44
CA HIS A 53 20.97 28.69 -23.81
C HIS A 53 21.30 27.43 -24.62
N GLN A 54 22.03 26.47 -24.04
CA GLN A 54 22.31 25.19 -24.67
C GLN A 54 21.04 24.36 -24.90
N ALA A 55 20.13 24.31 -23.94
CA ALA A 55 18.85 23.61 -24.07
C ALA A 55 17.97 24.23 -25.18
N LYS A 56 17.96 25.58 -25.28
CA LYS A 56 17.27 26.28 -26.36
C LYS A 56 17.82 25.89 -27.73
N ILE A 57 19.15 25.94 -27.91
CA ILE A 57 19.79 25.52 -29.16
C ILE A 57 19.48 24.06 -29.47
N MET A 58 19.53 23.18 -28.47
CA MET A 58 19.24 21.76 -28.65
C MET A 58 17.81 21.54 -29.15
N LYS A 59 16.85 22.29 -28.59
CA LYS A 59 15.43 22.21 -28.96
C LYS A 59 15.18 22.77 -30.35
N GLU A 60 15.79 23.91 -30.69
CA GLU A 60 15.63 24.55 -32.00
C GLU A 60 16.29 23.74 -33.14
N LYS A 61 17.50 23.22 -32.92
CA LYS A 61 18.23 22.51 -33.97
C LYS A 61 17.87 21.03 -34.09
N TYR A 62 17.52 20.38 -32.97
CA TYR A 62 17.38 18.93 -32.92
C TYR A 62 16.05 18.47 -32.32
N GLY A 63 15.17 19.38 -31.87
CA GLY A 63 13.88 19.02 -31.27
C GLY A 63 13.95 18.43 -29.86
N TYR A 64 15.15 18.35 -29.26
CA TYR A 64 15.38 17.76 -27.94
C TYR A 64 15.85 18.80 -26.94
N GLU A 65 15.47 18.68 -25.67
CA GLU A 65 15.88 19.60 -24.62
C GLU A 65 17.30 19.33 -24.13
N ASN A 66 17.80 18.10 -24.31
CA ASN A 66 19.16 17.73 -23.96
C ASN A 66 19.68 16.51 -24.74
N ALA A 67 20.98 16.27 -24.64
CA ALA A 67 21.69 15.20 -25.36
C ALA A 67 21.25 13.76 -24.99
N TRP A 68 20.62 13.56 -23.82
CA TRP A 68 20.19 12.24 -23.36
C TRP A 68 18.89 11.77 -24.02
N GLN A 69 18.09 12.71 -24.54
CA GLN A 69 16.85 12.43 -25.24
C GLN A 69 17.06 11.98 -26.70
N PHE A 70 18.30 12.04 -27.21
CA PHE A 70 18.61 11.55 -28.55
C PHE A 70 18.38 10.04 -28.65
N PRO A 71 17.79 9.53 -29.75
CA PRO A 71 17.54 8.10 -29.92
C PRO A 71 18.79 7.23 -29.75
N THR A 72 19.95 7.69 -30.21
CA THR A 72 21.23 7.00 -30.04
C THR A 72 21.68 6.92 -28.58
N SER A 73 21.47 7.98 -27.81
CA SER A 73 21.73 8.02 -26.36
C SER A 73 20.78 7.10 -25.61
N ILE A 74 19.48 7.14 -25.93
CA ILE A 74 18.45 6.27 -25.35
C ILE A 74 18.79 4.81 -25.62
N LYS A 75 19.15 4.47 -26.87
CA LYS A 75 19.52 3.11 -27.26
C LYS A 75 20.73 2.59 -26.47
N LYS A 76 21.80 3.38 -26.34
CA LYS A 76 22.97 3.03 -25.52
C LYS A 76 22.61 2.82 -24.04
N ILE A 77 21.71 3.64 -23.50
CA ILE A 77 21.23 3.48 -22.11
C ILE A 77 20.42 2.20 -21.96
N GLN A 78 19.56 1.88 -22.94
CA GLN A 78 18.76 0.65 -22.95
C GLN A 78 19.64 -0.59 -23.08
N GLU A 79 20.61 -0.59 -24.00
CA GLU A 79 21.59 -1.68 -24.16
C GLU A 79 22.36 -1.92 -22.86
N LYS A 80 22.84 -0.85 -22.21
CA LYS A 80 23.54 -0.94 -20.91
C LYS A 80 22.64 -1.35 -19.75
N ARG A 81 21.34 -1.01 -19.78
CA ARG A 81 20.36 -1.47 -18.79
C ARG A 81 20.02 -2.95 -18.97
N ASN A 82 20.10 -3.44 -20.21
CA ASN A 82 19.88 -4.84 -20.55
C ASN A 82 21.13 -5.71 -20.33
N GLU A 83 22.28 -5.14 -19.95
CA GLU A 83 23.41 -5.89 -19.40
C GLU A 83 23.03 -6.48 -18.03
N THR A 84 22.42 -7.67 -18.06
CA THR A 84 22.04 -8.47 -16.89
C THR A 84 23.24 -8.78 -15.99
N GLU A 85 24.44 -8.79 -16.55
CA GLU A 85 25.67 -9.23 -15.87
C GLU A 85 26.03 -8.41 -14.62
N ILE A 86 25.78 -7.09 -14.62
CA ILE A 86 26.07 -6.23 -13.44
C ILE A 86 25.02 -6.47 -12.34
N THR A 87 23.76 -6.65 -12.73
CA THR A 87 22.65 -6.94 -11.81
C THR A 87 22.82 -8.33 -11.20
N ASP A 88 23.19 -9.32 -12.01
CA ASP A 88 23.46 -10.69 -11.58
C ASP A 88 24.67 -10.79 -10.67
N LYS A 89 25.76 -10.05 -10.93
CA LYS A 89 26.92 -9.99 -10.03
C LYS A 89 26.58 -9.42 -8.66
N LYS A 90 25.69 -8.42 -8.60
CA LYS A 90 25.19 -7.86 -7.33
C LYS A 90 24.35 -8.87 -6.58
N ILE A 91 23.35 -9.47 -7.24
CA ILE A 91 22.46 -10.49 -6.65
C ILE A 91 23.30 -11.66 -6.12
N LYS A 92 24.20 -12.24 -6.94
CA LYS A 92 25.10 -13.34 -6.52
C LYS A 92 25.97 -12.96 -5.32
N THR A 93 26.42 -11.71 -5.24
CA THR A 93 27.22 -11.25 -4.09
C THR A 93 26.38 -11.15 -2.82
N PHE A 94 25.15 -10.63 -2.90
CA PHE A 94 24.23 -10.57 -1.76
C PHE A 94 23.78 -11.97 -1.33
N GLN A 95 23.47 -12.86 -2.27
CA GLN A 95 23.14 -14.26 -1.98
C GLN A 95 24.30 -14.96 -1.27
N ARG A 96 25.54 -14.82 -1.79
CA ARG A 96 26.73 -15.45 -1.18
C ARG A 96 27.01 -14.95 0.24
N ARG A 97 26.78 -13.66 0.52
CA ARG A 97 27.14 -13.05 1.82
C ARG A 97 26.01 -13.08 2.85
N TYR A 98 24.76 -13.03 2.39
CA TYR A 98 23.60 -12.77 3.24
C TYR A 98 22.38 -13.64 2.89
N GLY A 99 22.46 -14.53 1.90
CA GLY A 99 21.36 -15.41 1.50
C GLY A 99 20.15 -14.70 0.88
N VAL A 100 20.29 -13.43 0.52
CA VAL A 100 19.21 -12.59 -0.02
C VAL A 100 19.64 -11.92 -1.32
N ASP A 101 18.69 -11.45 -2.13
CA ASP A 101 18.98 -10.82 -3.42
C ASP A 101 19.24 -9.31 -3.29
N ASN A 102 18.71 -8.71 -2.22
CA ASN A 102 18.84 -7.29 -1.97
C ASN A 102 19.01 -6.97 -0.48
N ALA A 103 19.66 -5.84 -0.20
CA ALA A 103 19.94 -5.41 1.16
C ALA A 103 18.67 -5.14 2.00
N GLN A 104 17.55 -4.76 1.39
CA GLN A 104 16.30 -4.45 2.12
C GLN A 104 15.52 -5.71 2.55
N GLN A 105 15.89 -6.88 2.05
CA GLN A 105 15.44 -8.18 2.58
C GLN A 105 16.14 -8.53 3.89
N ILE A 106 17.28 -7.90 4.21
CA ILE A 106 17.95 -8.08 5.50
C ILE A 106 17.14 -7.35 6.58
N PRO A 107 16.59 -8.04 7.60
CA PRO A 107 15.70 -7.43 8.59
C PRO A 107 16.30 -6.20 9.28
N GLU A 108 17.58 -6.27 9.67
CA GLU A 108 18.28 -5.18 10.36
C GLU A 108 18.39 -3.91 9.51
N VAL A 109 18.62 -4.07 8.20
CA VAL A 109 18.72 -2.96 7.24
C VAL A 109 17.34 -2.33 7.04
N LYS A 110 16.30 -3.17 6.90
CA LYS A 110 14.92 -2.73 6.79
C LYS A 110 14.47 -1.95 8.02
N ASP A 111 14.75 -2.45 9.21
CA ASP A 111 14.42 -1.81 10.49
C ASP A 111 15.13 -0.47 10.67
N ARG A 112 16.43 -0.41 10.35
CA ARG A 112 17.18 0.85 10.37
C ARG A 112 16.59 1.89 9.40
N THR A 113 16.18 1.44 8.23
CA THR A 113 15.53 2.28 7.21
C THR A 113 14.20 2.81 7.73
N MET A 114 13.35 1.94 8.30
CA MET A 114 12.06 2.32 8.88
C MET A 114 12.22 3.30 10.04
N LYS A 115 13.17 3.06 10.96
CA LYS A 115 13.47 3.97 12.08
C LYS A 115 13.91 5.35 11.60
N THR A 116 14.76 5.40 10.57
CA THR A 116 15.23 6.66 9.98
C THR A 116 14.09 7.43 9.32
N ASN A 117 13.24 6.75 8.55
CA ASN A 117 12.07 7.36 7.93
C ASN A 117 11.07 7.85 8.97
N LEU A 118 10.85 7.08 10.04
CA LEU A 118 9.96 7.47 11.13
C LEU A 118 10.46 8.75 11.80
N LYS A 119 11.77 8.85 12.09
CA LYS A 119 12.39 10.05 12.67
C LYS A 119 12.28 11.28 11.76
N LYS A 120 12.45 11.10 10.44
CA LYS A 120 12.47 12.21 9.48
C LYS A 120 11.07 12.66 9.03
N TYR A 121 10.15 11.72 8.87
CA TYR A 121 8.89 11.94 8.15
C TYR A 121 7.64 11.51 8.94
N GLY A 122 7.80 11.01 10.17
CA GLY A 122 6.70 10.50 10.99
C GLY A 122 6.02 9.24 10.43
N ALA A 123 6.61 8.59 9.43
CA ALA A 123 6.08 7.39 8.78
C ALA A 123 7.21 6.40 8.47
N THR A 124 6.88 5.11 8.40
CA THR A 124 7.86 4.04 8.09
C THR A 124 8.44 4.12 6.67
N ALA A 125 7.73 4.80 5.76
CA ALA A 125 8.18 5.12 4.42
C ALA A 125 7.75 6.55 4.07
N TYR A 126 8.60 7.28 3.32
CA TYR A 126 8.29 8.65 2.89
C TYR A 126 6.97 8.75 2.12
N VAL A 127 6.68 7.78 1.25
CA VAL A 127 5.41 7.74 0.48
C VAL A 127 4.16 7.61 1.36
N ASN A 128 4.31 7.17 2.61
CA ASN A 128 3.22 7.07 3.58
C ASN A 128 3.13 8.29 4.50
N SER A 129 4.09 9.23 4.42
CA SER A 129 4.08 10.48 5.18
C SER A 129 2.92 11.37 4.74
N ASN A 130 2.42 12.20 5.67
CA ASN A 130 1.37 13.16 5.37
C ASN A 130 1.82 14.21 4.36
N GLU A 131 3.09 14.60 4.41
CA GLU A 131 3.72 15.52 3.45
C GLU A 131 3.60 14.98 2.02
N TYR A 132 4.07 13.75 1.77
CA TYR A 132 4.00 13.15 0.44
C TYR A 132 2.57 12.94 -0.04
N LYS A 133 1.67 12.52 0.86
CA LYS A 133 0.24 12.35 0.52
C LYS A 133 -0.36 13.67 0.04
N LYS A 134 -0.04 14.79 0.69
CA LYS A 134 -0.50 16.12 0.31
C LYS A 134 0.07 16.54 -1.05
N ILE A 135 1.38 16.43 -1.24
CA ILE A 135 2.04 16.74 -2.53
C ILE A 135 1.40 15.94 -3.68
N ARG A 136 1.16 14.64 -3.46
CA ARG A 136 0.52 13.78 -4.45
C ARG A 136 -0.91 14.23 -4.73
N MET A 137 -1.69 14.54 -3.70
CA MET A 137 -3.08 14.99 -3.82
C MET A 137 -3.17 16.30 -4.60
N ASP A 138 -2.35 17.29 -4.23
CA ASP A 138 -2.31 18.60 -4.86
C ASP A 138 -1.96 18.48 -6.35
N PHE A 139 -1.00 17.62 -6.70
CA PHE A 139 -0.63 17.35 -8.09
C PHE A 139 -1.76 16.66 -8.89
N ILE A 140 -2.40 15.64 -8.32
CA ILE A 140 -3.51 14.96 -9.02
C ILE A 140 -4.70 15.92 -9.19
N ASN A 141 -4.99 16.73 -8.17
CA ASN A 141 -6.06 17.71 -8.23
C ASN A 141 -5.76 18.81 -9.27
N SER A 142 -4.52 19.29 -9.36
CA SER A 142 -4.14 20.31 -10.37
C SER A 142 -4.23 19.79 -11.80
N GLU A 143 -3.89 18.53 -12.05
CA GLU A 143 -3.90 17.94 -13.39
C GLU A 143 -5.29 17.41 -13.80
N TYR A 144 -6.04 16.84 -12.86
CA TYR A 144 -7.24 16.05 -13.15
C TYR A 144 -8.51 16.53 -12.44
N GLY A 145 -8.43 17.53 -11.56
CA GLY A 145 -9.58 18.06 -10.80
C GLY A 145 -10.18 17.07 -9.80
N VAL A 146 -9.48 15.96 -9.51
CA VAL A 146 -9.91 14.91 -8.58
C VAL A 146 -8.83 14.62 -7.56
N ASP A 147 -9.22 14.09 -6.42
CA ASP A 147 -8.33 13.78 -5.31
C ASP A 147 -7.47 12.54 -5.57
N TYR A 148 -8.02 11.59 -6.33
CA TYR A 148 -7.34 10.33 -6.64
C TYR A 148 -7.44 10.06 -8.13
N TYR A 149 -6.32 9.66 -8.75
CA TYR A 149 -6.30 9.30 -10.17
C TYR A 149 -7.31 8.19 -10.51
N THR A 150 -7.62 7.31 -9.55
CA THR A 150 -8.63 6.26 -9.69
C THR A 150 -10.06 6.78 -9.89
N GLN A 151 -10.33 8.05 -9.58
CA GLN A 151 -11.61 8.71 -9.80
C GLN A 151 -11.75 9.28 -11.22
N THR A 152 -10.65 9.39 -11.97
CA THR A 152 -10.68 9.87 -13.36
C THR A 152 -11.46 8.91 -14.25
N ASP A 153 -12.17 9.45 -15.25
CA ASP A 153 -12.91 8.62 -16.19
C ASP A 153 -11.97 7.79 -17.09
N GLU A 154 -10.76 8.29 -17.34
CA GLU A 154 -9.71 7.54 -18.01
C GLU A 154 -9.39 6.25 -17.26
N PHE A 155 -9.13 6.35 -15.95
CA PHE A 155 -8.84 5.18 -15.13
C PHE A 155 -10.02 4.20 -15.11
N LYS A 156 -11.25 4.70 -14.88
CA LYS A 156 -12.46 3.85 -14.87
C LYS A 156 -12.62 3.09 -16.19
N ARG A 157 -12.40 3.76 -17.33
CA ARG A 157 -12.49 3.15 -18.66
C ARG A 157 -11.43 2.07 -18.86
N LYS A 158 -10.17 2.36 -18.51
CA LYS A 158 -9.06 1.39 -18.60
C LYS A 158 -9.30 0.19 -17.71
N ALA A 159 -9.74 0.40 -16.46
CA ALA A 159 -10.06 -0.66 -15.52
C ALA A 159 -11.18 -1.57 -16.09
N LYS A 160 -12.27 -0.97 -16.60
CA LYS A 160 -13.36 -1.72 -17.24
C LYS A 160 -12.89 -2.54 -18.44
N GLN A 161 -12.09 -1.93 -19.31
CA GLN A 161 -11.53 -2.60 -20.49
C GLN A 161 -10.67 -3.81 -20.09
N THR A 162 -9.75 -3.66 -19.13
CA THR A 162 -8.91 -4.77 -18.67
C THR A 162 -9.73 -5.91 -18.05
N ILE A 163 -10.82 -5.61 -17.34
CA ILE A 163 -11.70 -6.64 -16.77
C ILE A 163 -12.40 -7.42 -17.90
N ILE A 164 -12.92 -6.71 -18.91
CA ILE A 164 -13.55 -7.34 -20.09
C ILE A 164 -12.54 -8.18 -20.87
N GLU A 165 -11.34 -7.67 -21.12
CA GLU A 165 -10.28 -8.39 -21.86
C GLU A 165 -9.85 -9.68 -21.15
N LYS A 166 -9.71 -9.64 -19.82
CA LYS A 166 -9.26 -10.82 -19.04
C LYS A 166 -10.35 -11.84 -18.77
N TYR A 167 -11.59 -11.38 -18.61
CA TYR A 167 -12.66 -12.23 -18.07
C TYR A 167 -13.91 -12.31 -18.95
N GLY A 168 -13.92 -11.63 -20.11
CA GLY A 168 -15.00 -11.64 -21.09
C GLY A 168 -16.26 -10.88 -20.68
N ARG A 169 -16.24 -10.13 -19.57
CA ARG A 169 -17.41 -9.46 -18.97
C ARG A 169 -17.01 -8.33 -18.03
N GLU A 170 -17.90 -7.36 -17.82
CA GLU A 170 -17.60 -6.14 -17.05
C GLU A 170 -17.82 -6.28 -15.54
N ASP A 171 -18.69 -7.19 -15.12
CA ASP A 171 -19.19 -7.33 -13.75
C ASP A 171 -18.44 -8.38 -12.92
N TYR A 172 -17.26 -8.81 -13.39
CA TYR A 172 -16.50 -9.90 -12.79
C TYR A 172 -16.21 -9.72 -11.28
N PHE A 173 -15.95 -8.49 -10.85
CA PHE A 173 -15.69 -8.13 -9.45
C PHE A 173 -16.92 -7.60 -8.70
N LYS A 174 -18.10 -7.59 -9.35
CA LYS A 174 -19.33 -7.15 -8.72
C LYS A 174 -19.78 -8.21 -7.73
N PHE A 175 -19.74 -7.88 -6.44
CA PHE A 175 -20.23 -8.74 -5.38
C PHE A 175 -21.72 -9.06 -5.56
N GLY A 176 -22.08 -10.32 -5.32
CA GLY A 176 -23.48 -10.79 -5.34
C GLY A 176 -24.03 -11.21 -6.70
N THR A 177 -23.24 -11.14 -7.79
CA THR A 177 -23.62 -11.77 -9.06
C THR A 177 -23.69 -13.30 -8.91
N LYS A 178 -24.43 -13.97 -9.80
CA LYS A 178 -24.55 -15.44 -9.77
C LYS A 178 -23.17 -16.08 -9.89
N GLU A 179 -22.37 -15.61 -10.84
CA GLU A 179 -21.06 -16.19 -11.13
C GLU A 179 -20.01 -15.86 -10.07
N PHE A 180 -20.16 -14.73 -9.35
CA PHE A 180 -19.37 -14.50 -8.14
C PHE A 180 -19.67 -15.57 -7.10
N ARG A 181 -20.96 -15.87 -6.86
CA ARG A 181 -21.37 -16.94 -5.94
C ARG A 181 -20.89 -18.31 -6.40
N ASP A 182 -21.05 -18.64 -7.69
CA ASP A 182 -20.62 -19.92 -8.26
C ASP A 182 -19.10 -20.11 -8.09
N ARG A 183 -18.29 -19.08 -8.35
CA ARG A 183 -16.84 -19.11 -8.11
C ARG A 183 -16.49 -19.24 -6.63
N MET A 184 -17.20 -18.54 -5.76
CA MET A 184 -16.98 -18.63 -4.31
C MET A 184 -17.28 -20.04 -3.80
N VAL A 185 -18.31 -20.70 -4.34
CA VAL A 185 -18.61 -22.10 -4.07
C VAL A 185 -17.51 -23.01 -4.63
N GLU A 186 -17.04 -22.79 -5.86
CA GLU A 186 -15.97 -23.58 -6.48
C GLU A 186 -14.67 -23.54 -5.68
N LEU A 187 -14.25 -22.34 -5.25
CA LEU A 187 -12.96 -22.13 -4.57
C LEU A 187 -13.01 -22.40 -3.07
N TYR A 188 -14.14 -22.11 -2.42
CA TYR A 188 -14.24 -22.04 -0.96
C TYR A 188 -15.46 -22.78 -0.38
N GLY A 189 -16.27 -23.44 -1.21
CA GLY A 189 -17.44 -24.21 -0.79
C GLY A 189 -18.62 -23.36 -0.28
N VAL A 190 -18.55 -22.03 -0.35
CA VAL A 190 -19.59 -21.12 0.19
C VAL A 190 -19.92 -20.01 -0.79
N GLU A 191 -21.19 -19.62 -0.89
CA GLU A 191 -21.61 -18.54 -1.80
C GLU A 191 -21.20 -17.14 -1.32
N ASN A 192 -21.20 -16.93 0.00
CA ASN A 192 -20.90 -15.64 0.62
C ASN A 192 -19.54 -15.72 1.31
N PRO A 193 -18.59 -14.79 1.05
CA PRO A 193 -17.31 -14.73 1.73
C PRO A 193 -17.43 -14.76 3.27
N MET A 194 -18.43 -14.10 3.84
CA MET A 194 -18.63 -14.08 5.30
C MET A 194 -19.04 -15.44 5.88
N HIS A 195 -19.45 -16.39 5.05
CA HIS A 195 -19.69 -17.78 5.46
C HIS A 195 -18.42 -18.62 5.44
N HIS A 196 -17.28 -18.11 4.95
CA HIS A 196 -15.99 -18.78 5.03
C HIS A 196 -15.27 -18.32 6.33
N PRO A 197 -14.75 -19.25 7.15
CA PRO A 197 -14.24 -18.92 8.49
C PRO A 197 -13.04 -17.97 8.44
N GLU A 198 -12.10 -18.20 7.51
CA GLU A 198 -10.92 -17.36 7.36
C GLU A 198 -11.26 -15.91 6.96
N PHE A 199 -12.27 -15.74 6.10
CA PHE A 199 -12.69 -14.41 5.66
C PHE A 199 -13.47 -13.70 6.76
N ALA A 200 -14.30 -14.42 7.51
CA ALA A 200 -14.98 -13.89 8.68
C ALA A 200 -13.99 -13.41 9.75
N GLU A 201 -12.92 -14.20 10.01
CA GLU A 201 -11.87 -13.83 10.98
C GLU A 201 -11.07 -12.61 10.52
N LYS A 202 -10.64 -12.56 9.24
CA LYS A 202 -9.95 -11.41 8.66
C LYS A 202 -10.80 -10.13 8.67
N ALA A 203 -12.09 -10.25 8.37
CA ALA A 203 -13.01 -9.12 8.42
C ALA A 203 -13.11 -8.55 9.85
N LEU A 204 -13.14 -9.44 10.86
CA LEU A 204 -13.13 -9.04 12.25
C LEU A 204 -11.81 -8.35 12.65
N ASP A 205 -10.65 -8.87 12.21
CA ASP A 205 -9.33 -8.25 12.39
C ASP A 205 -9.26 -6.82 11.84
N GLY A 206 -9.77 -6.61 10.62
CA GLY A 206 -9.75 -5.30 9.97
C GLY A 206 -10.61 -4.26 10.70
N TYR A 207 -11.80 -4.65 11.16
CA TYR A 207 -12.75 -3.72 11.78
C TYR A 207 -12.28 -3.21 13.15
N SER A 208 -11.73 -4.09 14.01
CA SER A 208 -11.26 -3.68 15.34
C SER A 208 -10.00 -2.81 15.30
N GLY A 209 -9.14 -3.02 14.29
CA GLY A 209 -7.97 -2.18 14.06
C GLY A 209 -8.33 -0.74 13.68
N TYR A 210 -9.45 -0.52 12.99
CA TYR A 210 -9.90 0.83 12.60
C TYR A 210 -10.47 1.63 13.78
N TYR A 211 -11.25 1.00 14.66
CA TYR A 211 -11.87 1.68 15.81
C TYR A 211 -11.04 1.64 17.10
N ASN A 212 -9.82 1.06 17.06
CA ASN A 212 -8.96 0.86 18.24
C ASN A 212 -9.68 0.18 19.42
N THR A 213 -10.63 -0.70 19.13
CA THR A 213 -11.43 -1.45 20.12
C THR A 213 -10.77 -2.77 20.50
N ASN A 214 -9.47 -2.91 20.25
CA ASN A 214 -8.70 -4.14 20.48
C ASN A 214 -8.63 -4.46 21.98
N LYS A 215 -9.56 -5.29 22.47
CA LYS A 215 -9.46 -5.93 23.78
C LYS A 215 -8.71 -7.24 23.64
N PHE A 216 -7.78 -7.47 24.55
CA PHE A 216 -7.01 -8.71 24.61
C PHE A 216 -7.23 -9.39 25.96
N TYR A 217 -7.39 -10.69 25.92
CA TYR A 217 -7.36 -11.57 27.08
C TYR A 217 -6.03 -12.33 27.11
N THR A 218 -5.44 -12.47 28.28
CA THR A 218 -4.20 -13.25 28.46
C THR A 218 -4.58 -14.59 29.04
N MET A 219 -4.41 -15.64 28.25
CA MET A 219 -4.65 -17.02 28.67
C MET A 219 -3.64 -17.42 29.78
N PRO A 220 -3.94 -18.41 30.62
CA PRO A 220 -3.01 -18.96 31.62
C PRO A 220 -1.55 -19.22 31.15
N SER A 221 -1.35 -19.57 29.88
CA SER A 221 -0.08 -19.83 29.20
C SER A 221 0.70 -18.57 28.85
N GLY A 222 0.10 -17.39 29.06
CA GLY A 222 0.61 -16.10 28.61
C GLY A 222 0.23 -15.75 27.16
N LYS A 223 -0.43 -16.67 26.43
CA LYS A 223 -0.91 -16.39 25.07
C LYS A 223 -1.99 -15.32 25.12
N ARG A 224 -1.84 -14.28 24.30
CA ARG A 224 -2.85 -13.22 24.17
C ARG A 224 -3.80 -13.54 23.04
N ILE A 225 -5.10 -13.56 23.34
CA ILE A 225 -6.17 -13.71 22.36
C ILE A 225 -7.03 -12.44 22.35
N ARG A 226 -7.69 -12.18 21.23
CA ARG A 226 -8.54 -11.00 21.08
C ARG A 226 -9.99 -11.36 21.44
N ILE A 227 -10.66 -10.45 22.12
CA ILE A 227 -12.07 -10.55 22.54
C ILE A 227 -12.82 -9.24 22.19
N GLN A 228 -14.14 -9.21 22.29
CA GLN A 228 -14.96 -8.07 21.84
C GLN A 228 -15.84 -7.49 22.96
N GLY A 229 -16.62 -8.35 23.61
CA GLY A 229 -17.53 -8.04 24.70
C GLY A 229 -17.01 -8.51 26.06
N TYR A 230 -17.79 -9.41 26.66
CA TYR A 230 -17.60 -9.95 28.01
C TYR A 230 -16.98 -11.35 28.00
N GLU A 231 -16.37 -11.76 26.88
CA GLU A 231 -15.82 -13.11 26.72
C GLU A 231 -14.70 -13.40 27.72
N ASN A 232 -14.03 -12.37 28.25
CA ASN A 232 -13.10 -12.53 29.37
C ASN A 232 -13.76 -13.17 30.59
N LYS A 233 -14.99 -12.76 30.93
CA LYS A 233 -15.70 -13.30 32.10
C LYS A 233 -16.09 -14.77 31.87
N THR A 234 -16.53 -15.10 30.65
CA THR A 234 -16.81 -16.48 30.24
C THR A 234 -15.56 -17.35 30.35
N LEU A 235 -14.42 -16.87 29.83
CA LEU A 235 -13.14 -17.57 29.94
C LEU A 235 -12.71 -17.76 31.39
N ASP A 236 -12.78 -16.71 32.22
CA ASP A 236 -12.44 -16.79 33.64
C ASP A 236 -13.28 -17.86 34.36
N ASN A 237 -14.59 -17.90 34.08
CA ASN A 237 -15.51 -18.90 34.64
C ASN A 237 -15.19 -20.32 34.15
N LEU A 238 -14.81 -20.49 32.88
CA LEU A 238 -14.40 -21.77 32.33
C LEU A 238 -13.11 -22.30 32.98
N PHE A 239 -12.09 -21.45 33.14
CA PHE A 239 -10.86 -21.85 33.81
C PHE A 239 -11.10 -22.18 35.30
N GLN A 240 -11.96 -21.41 35.98
CA GLN A 240 -12.39 -21.72 37.36
C GLN A 240 -13.15 -23.04 37.45
N SER A 241 -13.88 -23.43 36.41
CA SER A 241 -14.61 -24.70 36.31
C SER A 241 -13.70 -25.89 35.99
N GLY A 242 -12.40 -25.67 35.75
CA GLY A 242 -11.41 -26.73 35.56
C GLY A 242 -11.05 -27.02 34.10
N TYR A 243 -11.58 -26.28 33.12
CA TYR A 243 -11.15 -26.40 31.73
C TYR A 243 -9.73 -25.90 31.53
N SER A 244 -8.98 -26.56 30.65
CA SER A 244 -7.68 -26.08 30.18
C SER A 244 -7.84 -25.26 28.89
N GLU A 245 -6.80 -24.51 28.52
CA GLU A 245 -6.82 -23.74 27.26
C GLU A 245 -6.98 -24.60 26.01
N ASN A 246 -6.53 -25.85 26.06
CA ASN A 246 -6.59 -26.76 24.92
C ASN A 246 -8.00 -27.32 24.70
N ASP A 247 -8.86 -27.22 25.71
CA ASP A 247 -10.25 -27.69 25.63
C ASP A 247 -11.15 -26.65 24.96
N ILE A 248 -10.72 -25.38 24.93
CA ILE A 248 -11.54 -24.24 24.51
C ILE A 248 -11.12 -23.78 23.11
N LEU A 249 -11.96 -24.06 22.13
CA LEU A 249 -11.83 -23.54 20.77
C LEU A 249 -12.56 -22.21 20.65
N TYR A 250 -11.95 -21.26 19.94
CA TYR A 250 -12.45 -19.87 19.85
C TYR A 250 -12.26 -19.23 18.47
N LYS A 251 -11.49 -19.84 17.56
CA LYS A 251 -11.34 -19.29 16.21
C LYS A 251 -12.52 -19.67 15.35
N LYS A 252 -12.82 -18.83 14.36
CA LYS A 252 -13.92 -19.08 13.42
C LYS A 252 -13.70 -20.35 12.60
N SER A 253 -12.43 -20.73 12.35
CA SER A 253 -12.05 -22.01 11.72
C SER A 253 -12.39 -23.25 12.54
N ASP A 254 -12.46 -23.08 13.86
CA ASP A 254 -12.63 -24.18 14.80
C ASP A 254 -14.12 -24.44 15.11
N MET A 255 -15.00 -23.52 14.70
CA MET A 255 -16.42 -23.60 14.96
C MET A 255 -17.13 -24.54 13.99
N PRO A 256 -18.09 -25.37 14.47
CA PRO A 256 -18.88 -26.22 13.61
C PRO A 256 -19.74 -25.41 12.63
N GLU A 257 -20.19 -26.07 11.56
CA GLU A 257 -21.04 -25.46 10.55
C GLU A 257 -22.49 -25.33 11.02
N ILE A 258 -22.78 -24.23 11.73
CA ILE A 258 -24.14 -23.94 12.20
C ILE A 258 -24.81 -22.96 11.22
N TRP A 259 -25.89 -23.42 10.59
CA TRP A 259 -26.64 -22.66 9.59
C TRP A 259 -28.03 -22.31 10.11
N TYR A 260 -28.47 -21.09 9.86
CA TYR A 260 -29.81 -20.62 10.22
C TYR A 260 -30.38 -19.69 9.14
N ASN A 261 -31.70 -19.57 9.10
CA ASN A 261 -32.39 -18.67 8.18
C ASN A 261 -32.87 -17.43 8.95
N TYR A 262 -32.59 -16.24 8.42
CA TYR A 262 -33.08 -14.99 8.99
C TYR A 262 -33.40 -14.02 7.85
N GLU A 263 -34.60 -13.45 7.86
CA GLU A 263 -35.13 -12.56 6.81
C GLU A 263 -35.05 -13.20 5.40
N GLY A 264 -35.41 -14.49 5.30
CA GLY A 264 -35.38 -15.23 4.03
C GLY A 264 -33.97 -15.52 3.47
N LYS A 265 -32.91 -15.25 4.23
CA LYS A 265 -31.52 -15.50 3.82
C LYS A 265 -30.88 -16.56 4.71
N LYS A 266 -30.20 -17.52 4.07
CA LYS A 266 -29.34 -18.49 4.76
C LYS A 266 -28.08 -17.78 5.27
N ARG A 267 -27.78 -17.95 6.55
CA ARG A 267 -26.64 -17.33 7.24
C ARG A 267 -25.85 -18.39 8.02
N ARG A 268 -24.54 -18.18 8.13
CA ARG A 268 -23.66 -18.98 8.99
C ARG A 268 -23.53 -18.33 10.36
N TYR A 269 -23.74 -19.10 11.41
CA TYR A 269 -23.46 -18.70 12.79
C TYR A 269 -22.06 -19.16 13.20
N TYR A 270 -21.34 -18.27 13.86
CA TYR A 270 -20.06 -18.59 14.47
C TYR A 270 -20.11 -18.23 15.95
N PRO A 271 -20.26 -19.21 16.84
CA PRO A 271 -20.27 -18.96 18.27
C PRO A 271 -18.94 -18.37 18.78
N ASP A 272 -18.97 -17.94 20.04
CA ASP A 272 -17.79 -17.40 20.72
C ASP A 272 -16.83 -18.51 21.13
N PHE A 273 -17.34 -19.59 21.72
CA PHE A 273 -16.54 -20.74 22.13
C PHE A 273 -17.19 -22.08 21.79
N TYR A 274 -16.34 -23.09 21.58
CA TYR A 274 -16.73 -24.49 21.45
C TYR A 274 -15.80 -25.36 22.29
N ILE A 275 -16.38 -26.25 23.09
CA ILE A 275 -15.66 -27.26 23.87
C ILE A 275 -16.04 -28.63 23.29
N PRO A 276 -15.20 -29.20 22.40
CA PRO A 276 -15.51 -30.46 21.73
C PRO A 276 -15.70 -31.63 22.68
N GLY A 277 -14.92 -31.67 23.78
CA GLY A 277 -14.97 -32.74 24.77
C GLY A 277 -16.35 -32.95 25.39
N ASP A 278 -17.11 -31.86 25.56
CA ASP A 278 -18.45 -31.88 26.14
C ASP A 278 -19.55 -31.60 25.11
N ASN A 279 -19.19 -31.52 23.82
CA ASN A 279 -20.11 -31.14 22.76
C ASN A 279 -20.83 -29.80 23.03
N LEU A 280 -20.16 -28.88 23.73
CA LEU A 280 -20.75 -27.68 24.30
C LEU A 280 -20.38 -26.42 23.53
N ILE A 281 -21.39 -25.73 22.99
CA ILE A 281 -21.28 -24.41 22.38
C ILE A 281 -21.63 -23.35 23.42
N ILE A 282 -20.80 -22.31 23.51
CA ILE A 282 -20.99 -21.22 24.46
C ILE A 282 -21.07 -19.89 23.71
N GLU A 283 -22.13 -19.15 23.94
CA GLU A 283 -22.30 -17.78 23.46
C GLU A 283 -22.24 -16.80 24.64
N THR A 284 -21.49 -15.72 24.47
CA THR A 284 -21.39 -14.64 25.46
C THR A 284 -22.18 -13.42 24.99
N LYS A 285 -23.04 -12.87 25.85
CA LYS A 285 -23.85 -11.69 25.53
C LYS A 285 -23.92 -10.72 26.71
N GLY A 286 -24.02 -9.43 26.41
CA GLY A 286 -24.51 -8.46 27.37
C GLY A 286 -26.04 -8.45 27.38
N THR A 287 -26.65 -8.22 28.54
CA THR A 287 -28.11 -8.12 28.72
C THR A 287 -28.80 -7.27 27.63
N TYR A 288 -28.29 -6.07 27.36
CA TYR A 288 -28.84 -5.18 26.32
C TYR A 288 -28.79 -5.78 24.91
N THR A 289 -27.64 -6.34 24.51
CA THR A 289 -27.45 -6.88 23.15
C THR A 289 -28.25 -8.16 22.89
N LEU A 290 -28.53 -8.92 23.95
CA LEU A 290 -29.35 -10.12 23.85
C LEU A 290 -30.79 -9.76 23.48
N GLU A 291 -31.36 -8.76 24.15
CA GLU A 291 -32.74 -8.30 23.90
C GLU A 291 -32.88 -7.51 22.59
N PHE A 292 -31.88 -6.71 22.21
CA PHE A 292 -31.92 -5.95 20.96
C PHE A 292 -32.05 -6.85 19.71
N ASP A 293 -31.28 -7.95 19.66
CA ASP A 293 -31.24 -8.89 18.53
C ASP A 293 -31.98 -10.22 18.85
N LYS A 294 -33.01 -10.18 19.72
CA LYS A 294 -33.63 -11.37 20.34
C LYS A 294 -34.05 -12.46 19.34
N GLU A 295 -34.81 -12.11 18.32
CA GLU A 295 -35.31 -13.07 17.31
C GLU A 295 -34.15 -13.76 16.60
N LYS A 296 -33.18 -12.98 16.13
CA LYS A 296 -31.99 -13.47 15.44
C LYS A 296 -31.11 -14.34 16.35
N ASN A 297 -31.02 -14.00 17.64
CA ASN A 297 -30.29 -14.79 18.62
C ASN A 297 -30.97 -16.14 18.87
N ASN A 298 -32.29 -16.15 19.07
CA ASN A 298 -33.06 -17.38 19.24
C ASN A 298 -32.88 -18.33 18.06
N LEU A 299 -32.94 -17.84 16.83
CA LEU A 299 -32.72 -18.66 15.63
C LEU A 299 -31.34 -19.33 15.59
N LYS A 300 -30.29 -18.65 16.07
CA LYS A 300 -28.94 -19.25 16.18
C LYS A 300 -28.93 -20.35 17.25
N PHE A 301 -29.58 -20.11 18.38
CA PHE A 301 -29.59 -21.03 19.51
C PHE A 301 -30.39 -22.29 19.17
N GLU A 302 -31.53 -22.12 18.52
CA GLU A 302 -32.35 -23.21 17.99
C GLU A 302 -31.59 -24.02 16.94
N ALA A 303 -30.94 -23.36 15.98
CA ALA A 303 -30.11 -24.03 14.99
C ALA A 303 -29.00 -24.85 15.63
N THR A 304 -28.31 -24.30 16.64
CA THR A 304 -27.25 -24.98 17.39
C THR A 304 -27.77 -26.25 18.08
N LYS A 305 -28.87 -26.12 18.83
CA LYS A 305 -29.50 -27.27 19.51
C LYS A 305 -30.05 -28.31 18.54
N SER A 306 -30.58 -27.89 17.40
CA SER A 306 -31.12 -28.78 16.36
C SER A 306 -30.07 -29.70 15.74
N LEU A 307 -28.80 -29.26 15.74
CA LEU A 307 -27.65 -30.05 15.30
C LEU A 307 -27.12 -31.00 16.39
N GLY A 308 -27.74 -31.01 17.57
CA GLY A 308 -27.39 -31.88 18.69
C GLY A 308 -26.26 -31.36 19.57
N PHE A 309 -25.89 -30.08 19.47
CA PHE A 309 -24.93 -29.46 20.40
C PHE A 309 -25.61 -29.07 21.71
N ASP A 310 -24.91 -29.28 22.82
CA ASP A 310 -25.26 -28.63 24.07
C ASP A 310 -24.96 -27.13 23.95
N PHE A 311 -25.81 -26.30 24.56
CA PHE A 311 -25.74 -24.86 24.39
C PHE A 311 -25.84 -24.13 25.73
N LYS A 312 -24.82 -23.31 26.01
CA LYS A 312 -24.77 -22.41 27.16
C LYS A 312 -24.74 -20.96 26.70
N LEU A 313 -25.61 -20.14 27.30
CA LEU A 313 -25.63 -18.70 27.10
C LEU A 313 -25.14 -18.03 28.38
N ASP A 314 -23.97 -17.39 28.32
CA ASP A 314 -23.45 -16.60 29.42
C ASP A 314 -23.82 -15.12 29.21
N VAL A 315 -24.63 -14.59 30.14
CA VAL A 315 -25.16 -13.23 30.10
C VAL A 315 -24.56 -12.39 31.21
N TYR A 316 -24.04 -11.20 30.86
CA TYR A 316 -23.39 -10.27 31.80
C TYR A 316 -23.92 -8.84 31.73
#